data_AF-A0A9D9WDV1-F1
#
_entry.id   AF-A0A9D9WDV1-F1
#
_cell.length_a   1.000
_cell.length_b   1.000
_cell.length_c   1.000
_cell.angle_alpha   90.00
_cell.angle_beta   90.00
_cell.angle_gamma   90.00
#
_symmetry.space_group_name_H-M   'P 1'
#
loop_
_entity.id
_entity.type
_entity.pdbx_description
1 polymer ?
#
loop_
_entity_poly.entity_id
_entity_poly.type
_entity_poly.pdbx_seq_one_letter_code
_entity_poly.pdbx_strand_id
1 'polypeptide(L)' 'MNIDNDLSQFLSCHKPSARISKLEPFKNEIFYLKENGYSEKDILKFLADFKQISVSQPSLNWFIRSRLLKSNTAP' A
#
# COMPACT_ATOMS: atom_id res chain seq x y z
N MET A 1 16.80 -18.54 30.95
CA MET A 1 16.73 -17.40 30.02
C MET A 1 15.28 -16.94 30.00
N ASN A 2 15.03 -15.75 30.55
CA ASN A 2 13.69 -15.19 30.71
C ASN A 2 13.36 -14.40 29.44
N ILE A 3 12.85 -15.09 28.43
CA ILE A 3 12.51 -14.53 27.11
C ILE A 3 11.34 -13.53 27.21
N ASP A 4 10.62 -13.53 28.33
CA ASP A 4 9.37 -12.77 28.50
C ASP A 4 9.59 -11.29 28.80
N ASN A 5 10.71 -10.88 29.42
CA ASN A 5 10.92 -9.48 29.81
C ASN A 5 11.23 -8.58 28.61
N ASP A 6 12.14 -9.00 27.74
CA ASP A 6 12.58 -8.19 26.60
C ASP A 6 11.48 -8.10 25.53
N LEU A 7 10.72 -9.18 25.34
CA LEU A 7 9.56 -9.19 24.44
C LEU A 7 8.45 -8.27 24.95
N SER A 8 8.15 -8.33 26.25
CA SER A 8 7.13 -7.47 26.86
C SER A 8 7.51 -5.98 26.79
N GLN A 9 8.78 -5.65 27.03
CA GLN A 9 9.27 -4.29 26.84
C GLN A 9 9.15 -3.84 25.38
N PHE A 10 9.57 -4.67 24.41
CA PHE A 10 9.49 -4.34 22.99
C PHE A 10 8.06 -4.05 22.55
N LEU A 11 7.10 -4.89 22.92
CA LEU A 11 5.67 -4.72 22.58
C LEU A 11 5.04 -3.51 23.27
N SER A 12 5.47 -3.15 24.48
CA SER A 12 4.98 -1.97 25.19
C SER A 12 5.42 -0.65 24.53
N CYS A 13 6.62 -0.63 23.93
CA CYS A 13 7.18 0.53 23.26
C CYS A 13 6.78 0.61 21.77
N HIS A 14 6.51 -0.53 21.14
CA HIS A 14 6.23 -0.62 19.70
C HIS A 14 4.81 -1.12 19.45
N LYS A 15 3.83 -0.21 19.48
CA LYS A 15 2.52 -0.51 18.89
C LYS A 15 2.72 -0.78 17.40
N PRO A 16 2.09 -1.83 16.83
CA PRO A 16 2.11 -2.04 15.40
C PRO A 16 1.51 -0.80 14.74
N SER A 17 2.37 0.03 14.14
CA SER A 17 1.94 1.10 13.27
C SER A 17 1.20 0.42 12.13
N ALA A 18 -0.08 0.74 11.97
CA ALA A 18 -0.81 0.33 10.78
C ALA A 18 -0.05 0.93 9.59
N ARG A 19 0.77 0.11 8.93
CA ARG A 19 1.58 0.53 7.79
C ARG A 19 0.61 0.83 6.64
N ILE A 20 0.17 2.09 6.57
CA ILE A 20 -0.61 2.58 5.46
C ILE A 20 0.34 2.66 4.26
N SER A 21 -0.09 2.10 3.13
CA SER A 21 0.67 2.16 1.89
C SER A 21 0.87 3.63 1.49
N LYS A 22 2.07 3.98 1.00
CA LYS A 22 2.31 5.29 0.36
C LYS A 22 1.45 5.56 -0.87
N LEU A 23 0.82 4.51 -1.42
CA LEU A 23 -0.12 4.60 -2.53
C LEU A 23 -1.55 4.92 -2.09
N GLU A 24 -1.86 4.84 -0.79
CA GLU A 24 -3.22 5.05 -0.29
C GLU A 24 -3.78 6.45 -0.56
N PRO A 25 -3.00 7.55 -0.43
CA PRO A 25 -3.47 8.89 -0.81
C PRO A 25 -3.85 9.03 -2.29
N PHE A 26 -3.37 8.14 -3.16
CA PHE A 26 -3.58 8.18 -4.62
C PHE A 26 -4.47 7.05 -5.10
N LYS A 27 -5.18 6.37 -4.19
CA LYS A 27 -6.01 5.21 -4.52
C LYS A 27 -7.01 5.53 -5.63
N ASN A 28 -7.72 6.64 -5.51
CA ASN A 28 -8.78 7.00 -6.45
C ASN A 28 -8.22 7.22 -7.87
N GLU A 29 -7.12 7.95 -8.01
CA GLU A 29 -6.51 8.19 -9.32
C GLU A 29 -5.91 6.91 -9.92
N ILE A 30 -5.29 6.05 -9.11
CA ILE A 30 -4.76 4.76 -9.57
C ILE A 30 -5.89 3.89 -10.14
N PHE A 31 -7.02 3.80 -9.44
CA PHE A 31 -8.16 3.00 -9.90
C PHE A 31 -8.87 3.63 -11.09
N TYR A 32 -9.03 4.96 -11.10
CA TYR A 32 -9.59 5.67 -12.25
C TYR A 32 -8.77 5.40 -13.53
N LEU A 33 -7.45 5.52 -13.48
CA LEU A 33 -6.59 5.20 -14.62
C LEU A 33 -6.71 3.72 -15.01
N LYS A 34 -6.75 2.81 -14.04
CA LYS A 34 -6.89 1.38 -14.33
C LYS A 34 -8.20 1.05 -15.03
N GLU A 35 -9.31 1.62 -14.57
CA GLU A 35 -10.65 1.44 -15.14
C GLU A 35 -10.78 2.05 -16.55
N ASN A 36 -10.01 3.09 -16.84
CA ASN A 36 -9.93 3.71 -18.17
C ASN A 36 -8.90 3.02 -19.10
N GLY A 37 -8.38 1.86 -18.73
CA GLY A 37 -7.54 1.03 -19.60
C GLY A 37 -6.06 1.43 -19.68
N TYR A 38 -5.59 2.33 -18.80
CA TYR A 38 -4.18 2.67 -18.74
C TYR A 38 -3.34 1.50 -18.20
N SER A 39 -2.16 1.32 -18.76
CA SER A 39 -1.25 0.26 -18.32
C SER A 39 -0.62 0.59 -16.96
N GLU A 40 -0.14 -0.42 -16.24
CA GLU A 40 0.61 -0.20 -14.99
C GLU A 40 1.82 0.71 -15.20
N LYS A 41 2.44 0.68 -16.37
CA LYS A 41 3.57 1.56 -16.70
C LYS A 41 3.14 3.03 -16.80
N ASP A 42 1.98 3.28 -17.41
CA ASP A 42 1.42 4.64 -17.50
C ASP A 42 1.03 5.15 -16.11
N ILE A 43 0.47 4.29 -15.26
CA ILE A 43 0.14 4.62 -13.87
C ILE A 43 1.41 4.94 -13.07
N LEU A 44 2.49 4.15 -13.22
CA LEU A 44 3.78 4.45 -12.59
C LEU A 44 4.35 5.78 -13.05
N LYS A 45 4.25 6.07 -14.35
CA LYS A 45 4.68 7.35 -14.92
C LYS A 45 3.87 8.52 -14.36
N PHE A 46 2.54 8.38 -14.28
CA PHE A 46 1.69 9.37 -13.64
C PHE A 46 2.10 9.64 -12.18
N LEU A 47 2.34 8.59 -11.40
CA LEU A 47 2.75 8.70 -10.01
C LEU A 47 4.12 9.41 -9.86
N ALA A 48 5.06 9.12 -10.75
CA ALA A 48 6.36 9.76 -10.76
C ALA A 48 6.27 11.24 -11.18
N ASP A 49 5.64 11.51 -12.32
CA ASP A 49 5.67 12.82 -12.98
C ASP A 49 4.75 13.84 -12.28
N PHE A 50 3.58 13.41 -11.78
CA PHE A 50 2.55 14.32 -11.26
C PHE A 50 2.38 14.25 -9.74
N LYS A 51 2.72 13.12 -9.12
CA LYS A 51 2.60 12.94 -7.66
C LYS A 51 3.95 12.92 -6.95
N GLN A 52 5.05 13.00 -7.69
CA GLN A 52 6.43 12.95 -7.19
C GLN A 52 6.70 11.72 -6.30
N ILE A 53 6.06 10.59 -6.60
CA ILE A 53 6.34 9.33 -5.92
C ILE A 53 6.86 8.28 -6.89
N SER A 54 7.95 7.62 -6.50
CA SER A 54 8.47 6.47 -7.23
C SER A 54 8.20 5.18 -6.46
N VAL A 55 7.58 4.22 -7.14
CA VAL A 55 7.30 2.87 -6.62
C VAL A 55 7.68 1.84 -7.68
N SER A 56 7.96 0.62 -7.25
CA SER A 56 8.19 -0.47 -8.20
C SER A 56 6.86 -0.97 -8.77
N GLN A 57 6.89 -1.55 -9.97
CA GLN A 57 5.71 -2.18 -10.57
C GLN A 57 5.13 -3.31 -9.68
N PRO A 58 5.93 -4.18 -9.03
CA PRO A 58 5.40 -5.14 -8.06
C PRO A 58 4.65 -4.48 -6.90
N SER A 59 5.14 -3.34 -6.38
CA SER A 59 4.45 -2.62 -5.31
C SER A 59 3.09 -2.06 -5.75
N LEU A 60 3.01 -1.50 -6.96
CA LEU A 60 1.75 -1.05 -7.55
C LEU A 60 0.78 -2.22 -7.76
N ASN A 61 1.27 -3.33 -8.33
CA ASN A 61 0.46 -4.51 -8.58
C ASN A 61 -0.10 -5.12 -7.29
N TRP A 62 0.75 -5.23 -6.27
CA TRP A 62 0.33 -5.70 -4.95
C TRP A 62 -0.73 -4.78 -4.36
N PHE A 63 -0.55 -3.46 -4.47
CA PHE A 63 -1.51 -2.48 -3.98
C PHE A 63 -2.88 -2.65 -4.63
N ILE A 64 -2.95 -2.69 -5.96
CA ILE A 64 -4.19 -2.88 -6.72
C ILE A 64 -4.89 -4.19 -6.29
N ARG A 65 -4.16 -5.31 -6.29
CA ARG A 65 -4.70 -6.61 -5.85
C ARG A 65 -5.22 -6.58 -4.43
N SER A 66 -4.47 -6.01 -3.50
CA SER A 66 -4.83 -5.94 -2.08
C SER A 66 -6.12 -5.14 -1.83
N ARG A 67 -6.44 -4.16 -2.69
CA ARG A 67 -7.62 -3.31 -2.55
C ARG A 67 -8.86 -3.91 -3.22
N LEU A 68 -8.69 -4.66 -4.30
CA LEU A 68 -9.76 -5.46 -4.91
C LEU A 68 -10.23 -6.61 -4.01
N LEU A 69 -9.30 -7.25 -3.28
CA LEU A 69 -9.67 -8.28 -2.31
C LEU A 69 -10.45 -7.71 -1.12
N LYS A 70 -10.16 -6.46 -0.73
CA LYS A 70 -10.89 -5.77 0.35
C LYS A 70 -12.29 -5.32 -0.06
N SER A 71 -12.54 -4.97 -1.31
CA SER A 71 -13.91 -4.66 -1.78
C SER A 71 -14.80 -5.89 -1.80
N ASN A 72 -14.25 -7.09 -1.97
CA ASN A 72 -14.99 -8.35 -2.00
C ASN A 72 -15.24 -8.98 -0.61
N THR A 73 -14.75 -8.35 0.47
CA THR A 73 -14.82 -8.87 1.86
C THR A 73 -15.51 -7.90 2.83
N ALA A 74 -16.23 -6.90 2.31
CA ALA A 74 -17.15 -6.11 3.12
C ALA A 74 -18.51 -6.85 3.21
N PRO A 75 -19.04 -7.10 4.43
CA PRO A 75 -20.40 -7.62 4.62
C PRO A 75 -21.48 -6.59 4.25
#